data_AF-A0A1Y1LMA7-F1
#
_entry.id   AF-A0A1Y1LMA7-F1
#
_cell.length_a   1.000
_cell.length_b   1.000
_cell.length_c   1.000
_cell.angle_alpha   90.00
_cell.angle_beta   90.00
_cell.angle_gamma   90.00
#
_symmetry.space_group_name_H-M   'P 1'
#
loop_
_entity.id
_entity.type
_entity.pdbx_description
1 polymer ?
#
loop_
_entity_poly.entity_id
_entity_poly.type
_entity_poly.pdbx_seq_one_letter_code
_entity_poly.pdbx_strand_id
1 'polypeptide(L)'
;LLSRSIEMELKTITVHAGTIFDPKAKKFKENVSITVDPGTGSIVHVLQRDTGTANIGEGDIDLRDKIVMPGFVDAHTHIFLHAYKERPSVEQMRDESIVERTIRATNHVRSALL
;
A
#
# COMPACT_ATOMS: atom_id res chain seq x y z
N LEU A 1 38.05 5.88 -23.91
CA LEU A 1 36.75 5.26 -24.21
C LEU A 1 35.81 5.52 -23.03
N LEU A 2 35.34 6.76 -22.93
CA LEU A 2 34.24 7.17 -22.04
C LEU A 2 32.95 6.83 -22.79
N SER A 3 32.05 6.04 -22.20
CA SER A 3 30.66 6.00 -22.67
C SER A 3 29.73 5.46 -21.61
N ARG A 4 29.04 6.43 -20.99
CA ARG A 4 27.65 6.37 -20.50
C ARG A 4 27.30 5.28 -19.49
N SER A 5 27.42 5.64 -18.21
CA SER A 5 26.39 5.27 -17.25
C SER A 5 25.05 5.77 -17.79
N ILE A 6 24.15 4.85 -18.12
CA ILE A 6 22.76 5.19 -18.37
C ILE A 6 22.20 5.51 -16.99
N GLU A 7 22.19 6.79 -16.65
CA GLU A 7 21.39 7.29 -15.55
C GLU A 7 19.94 7.09 -16.00
N MET A 8 19.36 5.96 -15.63
CA MET A 8 17.92 5.76 -15.74
C MET A 8 17.30 6.89 -14.93
N GLU A 9 16.71 7.87 -15.61
CA GLU A 9 15.81 8.82 -14.99
C GLU A 9 14.74 7.98 -14.27
N LEU A 10 14.83 7.89 -12.95
CA LEU A 10 13.83 7.19 -12.16
C LEU A 10 12.55 8.01 -12.31
N LYS A 11 11.63 7.50 -13.14
CA LYS A 11 10.32 8.10 -13.33
C LYS A 11 9.55 7.99 -12.02
N THR A 12 9.67 9.02 -11.21
CA THR A 12 8.89 9.16 -9.97
C THR A 12 7.43 9.45 -10.31
N ILE A 13 6.54 9.08 -9.38
CA ILE A 13 5.10 9.36 -9.47
C ILE A 13 4.75 10.26 -8.30
N THR A 14 4.03 11.36 -8.55
CA THR A 14 3.53 12.21 -7.48
C THR A 14 2.05 11.97 -7.25
N VAL A 15 1.67 11.77 -5.99
CA VAL A 15 0.29 11.70 -5.52
C VAL A 15 -0.07 13.04 -4.90
N HIS A 16 -1.06 13.72 -5.47
CA HIS A 16 -1.57 14.98 -4.93
C HIS A 16 -2.80 14.70 -4.07
N ALA A 17 -2.63 14.68 -2.76
CA ALA A 17 -3.70 14.49 -1.79
C ALA A 17 -4.38 15.83 -1.42
N GLY A 18 -5.70 15.77 -1.22
CA GLY A 18 -6.46 16.84 -0.58
C GLY A 18 -6.16 16.84 0.91
N THR A 19 -6.59 15.78 1.57
CA THR A 19 -6.31 15.54 2.99
C THR A 19 -5.44 14.30 3.14
N ILE A 20 -4.49 14.31 4.07
CA ILE A 20 -3.71 13.13 4.45
C ILE A 20 -3.70 12.94 5.97
N PHE A 21 -3.84 11.70 6.43
CA PHE A 21 -3.62 11.36 7.83
C PHE A 21 -2.13 11.14 8.12
N ASP A 22 -1.54 11.96 9.00
CA ASP A 22 -0.19 11.76 9.54
C ASP A 22 -0.28 10.93 10.83
N PRO A 23 0.10 9.64 10.81
CA PRO A 23 0.00 8.77 11.97
C PRO A 23 1.01 9.12 13.08
N LYS A 24 2.13 9.77 12.75
CA LYS A 24 3.12 10.20 13.75
C LYS A 24 2.60 11.40 14.54
N ALA A 25 2.04 12.38 13.83
CA ALA A 25 1.43 13.56 14.45
C ALA A 25 0.02 13.31 14.98
N LYS A 26 -0.64 12.22 14.56
CA LYS A 26 -2.05 11.87 14.83
C LYS A 26 -3.02 12.97 14.40
N LYS A 27 -2.75 13.57 13.23
CA LYS A 27 -3.50 14.71 12.69
C LYS A 27 -3.70 14.57 11.19
N PHE A 28 -4.78 15.18 10.71
CA PHE A 28 -4.97 15.41 9.29
C PHE A 28 -4.16 16.64 8.85
N LYS A 29 -3.55 16.56 7.67
CA LYS A 29 -2.87 17.65 6.98
C LYS A 29 -3.54 17.86 5.64
N GLU A 30 -3.68 19.11 5.25
CA GLU A 30 -4.27 19.48 3.96
C GLU A 30 -3.19 19.78 2.92
N ASN A 31 -3.58 19.61 1.66
CA ASN A 31 -2.85 19.98 0.45
C ASN A 31 -1.46 19.35 0.35
N VAL A 32 -1.33 18.03 0.55
CA VAL A 32 -0.02 17.36 0.55
C VAL A 32 0.25 16.67 -0.79
N SER A 33 1.45 16.85 -1.34
CA SER A 33 1.99 16.07 -2.45
C SER A 33 3.00 15.06 -1.93
N ILE A 34 2.89 13.80 -2.35
CA ILE A 34 3.83 12.73 -2.01
C ILE A 34 4.45 12.21 -3.29
N THR A 35 5.76 12.32 -3.44
CA THR A 35 6.48 11.75 -4.56
C THR A 35 7.08 10.41 -4.15
N VAL A 36 6.84 9.40 -4.98
CA VAL A 36 7.24 8.00 -4.75
C VAL A 36 8.14 7.56 -5.89
N ASP A 37 9.17 6.80 -5.57
CA ASP A 37 9.95 6.04 -6.54
C ASP A 37 9.35 4.63 -6.70
N PRO A 38 8.72 4.30 -7.85
CA PRO A 38 8.12 2.99 -8.06
C PRO A 38 9.12 1.84 -8.12
N GLY A 39 10.39 2.12 -8.43
CA GLY A 39 11.44 1.11 -8.50
C GLY A 39 11.83 0.56 -7.13
N THR A 40 11.84 1.44 -6.11
CA THR A 40 12.18 1.08 -4.73
C THR A 40 10.96 0.95 -3.82
N GLY A 41 9.81 1.50 -4.21
CA GLY A 41 8.61 1.62 -3.38
C GLY A 41 8.74 2.67 -2.27
N SER A 42 9.77 3.53 -2.32
CA SER A 42 10.04 4.51 -1.27
C SER A 42 9.39 5.87 -1.54
N ILE A 43 8.93 6.53 -0.47
CA ILE A 43 8.56 7.94 -0.52
C ILE A 43 9.86 8.76 -0.57
N VAL A 44 10.05 9.52 -1.66
CA VAL A 44 11.24 10.35 -1.86
C VAL A 44 11.04 11.79 -1.38
N HIS A 45 9.83 12.33 -1.54
CA HIS A 45 9.48 13.68 -1.10
C HIS A 45 8.06 13.75 -0.56
N VAL A 46 7.88 14.59 0.46
CA VAL A 46 6.57 14.98 0.98
C VAL A 46 6.55 16.50 1.06
N LEU A 47 5.65 17.14 0.32
CA LEU A 47 5.50 18.58 0.26
C LEU A 47 4.09 18.96 0.70
N GLN A 48 3.97 19.79 1.73
CA GLN A 48 2.72 20.47 2.04
C GLN A 48 2.63 21.74 1.20
N ARG A 49 1.59 21.84 0.36
CA ARG A 49 1.35 22.98 -0.53
C ARG A 49 0.62 24.09 0.23
N ASP A 50 0.85 25.33 -0.18
CA ASP A 50 0.17 26.49 0.40
C ASP A 50 -1.31 26.56 0.03
N THR A 51 -1.68 25.99 -1.13
CA THR A 51 -3.04 26.01 -1.68
C THR A 51 -3.48 24.61 -2.13
N GLY A 52 -4.79 24.44 -2.37
CA GLY A 52 -5.35 23.20 -2.93
C GLY A 52 -5.03 22.98 -4.41
N THR A 53 -4.43 23.95 -5.09
CA THR A 53 -3.99 23.81 -6.48
C THR A 53 -2.67 23.02 -6.54
N ALA A 54 -2.56 22.13 -7.52
CA ALA A 54 -1.33 21.43 -7.83
C ALA A 54 -1.15 21.42 -9.36
N ASN A 55 0.10 21.52 -9.81
CA ASN A 55 0.45 21.27 -11.20
C ASN A 55 0.57 19.76 -11.37
N ILE A 56 -0.41 19.15 -12.04
CA ILE A 56 -0.47 17.70 -12.24
C ILE A 56 0.32 17.37 -13.49
N GLY A 57 1.43 16.65 -13.33
CA GLY A 57 2.24 16.14 -14.42
C GLY A 57 1.65 14.89 -15.07
N GLU A 58 2.21 14.50 -16.21
CA GLU A 58 1.86 13.25 -16.87
C GLU A 58 2.30 12.04 -16.02
N GLY A 59 1.33 11.27 -15.55
CA GLY A 59 1.56 10.09 -14.69
C GLY A 59 1.37 10.36 -13.19
N ASP A 60 1.10 11.60 -12.80
CA ASP A 60 0.72 11.93 -11.42
C ASP A 60 -0.70 11.44 -11.11
N ILE A 61 -0.95 11.20 -9.83
CA ILE A 61 -2.24 10.72 -9.31
C ILE A 61 -2.95 11.88 -8.60
N ASP A 62 -4.09 12.29 -9.13
CA ASP A 62 -4.91 13.36 -8.54
C ASP A 62 -5.92 12.80 -7.52
N LEU A 63 -5.65 13.03 -6.24
CA LEU A 63 -6.50 12.68 -5.10
C LEU A 63 -6.87 13.93 -4.29
N ARG A 64 -6.90 15.11 -4.90
CA ARG A 64 -7.17 16.38 -4.22
C ARG A 64 -8.56 16.45 -3.58
N ASP A 65 -9.52 15.67 -4.06
CA ASP A 65 -10.87 15.57 -3.49
C ASP A 65 -11.05 14.34 -2.58
N LYS A 66 -9.95 13.73 -2.13
CA LYS A 66 -9.94 12.49 -1.33
C LYS A 66 -9.10 12.63 -0.07
N ILE A 67 -9.32 11.69 0.84
CA ILE A 67 -8.49 11.49 2.03
C ILE A 67 -7.51 10.35 1.74
N VAL A 68 -6.22 10.62 1.85
CA VAL A 68 -5.15 9.63 1.73
C VAL A 68 -4.72 9.17 3.12
N MET A 69 -4.50 7.87 3.27
CA MET A 69 -4.01 7.27 4.51
C MET A 69 -2.89 6.29 4.21
N PRO A 70 -1.97 6.05 5.16
CA PRO A 70 -1.05 4.92 5.07
C PRO A 70 -1.82 3.61 4.90
N GLY A 71 -1.23 2.65 4.19
CA GLY A 71 -1.75 1.29 4.13
C GLY A 71 -1.88 0.69 5.53
N PHE A 72 -2.97 -0.04 5.78
CA PHE A 72 -3.18 -0.70 7.07
C PHE A 72 -2.21 -1.86 7.27
N VAL A 73 -1.78 -2.05 8.51
CA VAL A 73 -0.91 -3.15 8.93
C VAL A 73 -1.72 -4.06 9.83
N ASP A 74 -1.96 -5.30 9.38
CA ASP A 74 -2.53 -6.35 10.21
C ASP A 74 -1.42 -7.13 10.90
N ALA A 75 -1.29 -6.94 12.21
CA ALA A 75 -0.27 -7.59 13.03
C ALA A 75 -0.62 -9.02 13.44
N HIS A 76 -1.88 -9.45 13.26
CA HIS A 76 -2.33 -10.75 13.74
C HIS A 76 -3.45 -11.33 12.89
N THR A 77 -3.06 -12.23 12.00
CA THR A 77 -3.99 -12.93 11.11
C THR A 77 -3.76 -14.43 11.12
N HIS A 78 -4.80 -15.18 10.78
CA HIS A 78 -4.77 -16.63 10.66
C HIS A 78 -5.10 -17.07 9.23
N ILE A 79 -4.16 -16.86 8.29
CA ILE A 79 -4.37 -17.13 6.85
C ILE A 79 -4.66 -18.61 6.53
N PHE A 80 -4.25 -19.54 7.41
CA PHE A 80 -4.52 -20.97 7.28
C PHE A 80 -5.83 -21.44 7.91
N LEU A 81 -6.60 -20.52 8.49
CA LEU A 81 -7.93 -20.83 8.98
C LEU A 81 -8.97 -20.34 7.99
N HIS A 82 -10.08 -21.06 7.92
CA HIS A 82 -11.29 -20.66 7.23
C HIS A 82 -12.42 -20.44 8.24
N ALA A 83 -13.60 -20.04 7.76
CA ALA A 83 -14.71 -19.62 8.59
C ALA A 83 -15.07 -20.64 9.68
N TYR A 84 -15.17 -20.18 10.93
CA TYR A 84 -15.53 -21.06 12.06
C TYR A 84 -16.95 -21.65 11.98
N LYS A 85 -17.81 -21.06 11.12
CA LYS A 85 -19.12 -21.62 10.78
C LYS A 85 -19.01 -22.96 10.02
N GLU A 86 -17.94 -23.15 9.25
CA GLU A 86 -17.69 -24.41 8.54
C GLU A 86 -17.11 -25.45 9.48
N ARG A 87 -16.09 -25.06 10.27
CA ARG A 87 -15.43 -25.94 11.24
C ARG A 87 -14.70 -25.13 12.32
N PRO A 88 -14.71 -25.53 13.62
CA PRO A 88 -13.94 -24.86 14.67
C PRO A 88 -12.43 -24.87 14.42
N SER A 89 -11.73 -23.84 14.90
CA SER A 89 -10.29 -23.67 14.68
C SER A 89 -9.43 -24.84 15.17
N VAL A 90 -9.80 -25.47 16.29
CA VAL A 90 -9.08 -26.62 16.84
C VAL A 90 -9.15 -27.83 15.91
N GLU A 91 -10.33 -28.09 15.33
CA GLU A 91 -10.51 -29.18 14.36
C GLU A 91 -9.79 -28.89 13.04
N GLN A 92 -9.80 -27.64 12.56
CA GLN A 92 -9.01 -27.24 11.39
C GLN A 92 -7.51 -27.48 11.61
N MET A 93 -6.98 -27.17 12.79
CA MET A 93 -5.56 -27.37 13.08
C MET A 93 -5.17 -28.84 13.28
N ARG A 94 -6.04 -29.62 13.93
CA ARG A 94 -5.76 -31.01 14.32
C ARG A 94 -6.08 -32.02 13.22
N ASP A 95 -7.19 -31.83 12.52
CA ASP A 95 -7.82 -32.86 11.69
C ASP A 95 -7.67 -32.61 10.18
N GLU A 96 -7.48 -31.35 9.75
CA GLU A 96 -7.38 -31.04 8.33
C GLU A 96 -5.95 -31.20 7.80
N SER A 97 -5.88 -31.65 6.55
CA SER A 97 -4.61 -31.82 5.84
C SER A 97 -3.87 -30.50 5.70
N ILE A 98 -2.57 -30.50 6.00
CA ILE A 98 -1.70 -29.36 5.76
C ILE A 98 -1.72 -28.92 4.28
N VAL A 99 -1.88 -29.87 3.35
CA VAL A 99 -1.94 -29.60 1.91
C VAL A 99 -3.19 -28.79 1.57
N GLU A 100 -4.36 -29.23 2.06
CA GLU A 100 -5.62 -28.51 1.85
C GLU A 100 -5.54 -27.09 2.43
N ARG A 101 -5.10 -26.97 3.68
CA ARG A 101 -4.99 -25.68 4.36
C ARG A 101 -4.02 -24.73 3.65
N THR A 102 -2.93 -25.24 3.09
CA THR A 102 -1.97 -24.44 2.31
C THR A 102 -2.57 -23.93 1.00
N ILE A 103 -3.32 -24.78 0.29
CA ILE A 103 -3.99 -24.38 -0.96
C ILE A 103 -5.06 -23.32 -0.68
N ARG A 104 -5.89 -23.51 0.35
CA ARG A 104 -6.90 -22.54 0.77
C ARG A 104 -6.26 -21.23 1.21
N ALA A 105 -5.21 -21.28 2.05
CA ALA A 105 -4.48 -20.09 2.49
C ALA A 105 -3.93 -19.30 1.30
N THR A 106 -3.30 -19.97 0.32
CA THR A 106 -2.78 -19.33 -0.90
C THR A 106 -3.88 -18.59 -1.66
N ASN A 107 -5.06 -19.19 -1.80
CA ASN A 107 -6.20 -18.55 -2.46
C ASN A 107 -6.75 -17.37 -1.65
N HIS A 108 -6.78 -17.47 -0.31
CA HIS A 108 -7.18 -16.36 0.56
C HIS A 108 -6.23 -15.17 0.43
N VAL A 109 -4.91 -15.39 0.54
CA VAL A 109 -3.93 -14.29 0.43
C VAL A 109 -3.89 -13.71 -0.98
N ARG A 110 -4.07 -14.53 -2.02
CA ARG A 110 -4.19 -14.04 -3.40
C ARG A 110 -5.38 -13.08 -3.53
N SER A 111 -6.54 -13.47 -3.02
CA SER A 111 -7.76 -12.64 -3.12
C SER A 111 -7.70 -11.38 -2.28
N ALA A 112 -6.93 -11.38 -1.19
CA ALA A 112 -6.81 -10.25 -0.28
C ALA A 112 -5.72 -9.24 -0.68
N LEU A 113 -4.66 -9.67 -1.39
CA LEU A 113 -3.45 -8.87 -1.62
C LEU A 113 -3.17 -8.52 -3.09
N LEU A 114 -3.82 -9.18 -4.05
CA LEU A 114 -3.61 -9.01 -5.50
C LEU A 114 -4.91 -8.69 -6.23
#